data_AF-A0A2H9SSF7-F1
#
_entry.id   AF-A0A2H9SSF7-F1
#
_cell.length_a   1.000
_cell.length_b   1.000
_cell.length_c   1.000
_cell.angle_alpha   90.00
_cell.angle_beta   90.00
_cell.angle_gamma   90.00
#
_symmetry.space_group_name_H-M   'P 1'
#
loop_
_entity.id
_entity.type
_entity.pdbx_description
1 polymer ?
#
loop_
_entity_poly.entity_id
_entity_poly.type
_entity_poly.pdbx_seq_one_letter_code
_entity_poly.pdbx_strand_id
1 'polypeptide(L)' 'METLYQILGIVSALLIIYLLVRMIKGRPELFTKDSLSKSFLTMGVLGVALMAFIAMLVLFLNQT' A
#
# COMPACT_ATOMS: atom_id res chain seq x y z
N MET A 1 -18.30 -26.00 8.62
CA MET A 1 -17.14 -25.51 7.85
C MET A 1 -17.02 -23.98 7.90
N GLU A 2 -18.10 -23.19 7.89
CA GLU A 2 -18.02 -21.72 8.03
C GLU A 2 -17.46 -21.21 9.36
N THR A 3 -17.88 -21.80 10.49
CA THR A 3 -17.51 -21.29 11.82
C THR A 3 -16.00 -21.33 12.09
N LEU A 4 -15.30 -22.35 11.58
CA LEU A 4 -13.84 -22.46 11.71
C LEU A 4 -13.12 -21.36 10.93
N TYR A 5 -13.58 -21.03 9.71
CA TYR A 5 -13.02 -19.92 8.93
C TYR A 5 -13.30 -18.57 9.58
N GLN A 6 -14.49 -18.39 10.17
CA GLN A 6 -14.83 -17.16 10.87
C GLN A 6 -13.96 -16.95 12.13
N ILE A 7 -13.72 -18.02 12.90
CA ILE A 7 -12.82 -17.99 14.07
C ILE A 7 -11.38 -17.70 13.63
N LEU A 8 -10.88 -18.40 12.61
CA LEU A 8 -9.54 -18.14 12.07
C LEU A 8 -9.41 -16.72 11.50
N GLY A 9 -10.47 -16.18 10.89
CA GLY A 9 -10.55 -14.80 10.41
C GLY A 9 -10.42 -13.79 11.55
N ILE A 10 -11.10 -14.01 12.67
CA ILE A 10 -10.99 -13.15 13.86
C ILE A 10 -9.60 -13.26 14.50
N VAL A 11 -9.07 -14.48 14.65
CA VAL A 11 -7.74 -14.71 15.25
C VAL A 11 -6.65 -14.07 14.39
N SER A 12 -6.72 -14.22 13.06
CA SER A 12 -5.78 -13.59 12.14
C SER A 12 -5.92 -12.07 12.14
N ALA A 13 -7.13 -11.52 12.19
CA ALA A 13 -7.34 -10.08 12.31
C ALA A 13 -6.71 -9.51 13.59
N LEU A 14 -6.91 -10.18 14.74
CA LEU A 14 -6.28 -9.79 16.01
C LEU A 14 -4.76 -9.87 15.93
N LEU A 15 -4.23 -10.91 15.28
CA LEU A 15 -2.79 -11.09 15.11
C LEU A 15 -2.18 -10.02 14.19
N ILE A 16 -2.87 -9.65 13.12
CA ILE A 16 -2.47 -8.56 12.23
C ILE A 16 -2.41 -7.24 13.00
N ILE A 17 -3.46 -6.91 13.77
CA ILE A 17 -3.49 -5.69 14.59
C ILE A 17 -2.33 -5.68 15.60
N TYR A 18 -2.08 -6.79 16.28
CA TYR A 18 -0.97 -6.93 17.22
C TYR A 18 0.39 -6.71 16.56
N LEU A 19 0.62 -7.31 15.39
CA LEU A 19 1.85 -7.13 14.62
C LEU A 19 2.02 -5.68 14.16
N LEU A 20 0.94 -5.03 13.72
CA LEU A 20 0.94 -3.64 13.28
C LEU A 20 1.34 -2.71 14.42
N VAL A 21 0.72 -2.86 15.60
CA VAL A 21 1.07 -2.08 16.79
C VAL A 21 2.51 -2.34 17.23
N ARG A 22 2.97 -3.59 17.18
CA ARG A 22 4.36 -3.95 17.51
C ARG A 22 5.36 -3.34 16.52
N MET A 23 5.05 -3.36 15.23
CA MET A 23 5.90 -2.79 14.17
C MET A 23 6.01 -1.27 14.29
N ILE A 24 4.88 -0.59 14.51
CA ILE A 24 4.85 0.86 14.73
C ILE A 24 5.69 1.23 15.97
N LYS A 25 5.54 0.49 17.08
CA LYS A 25 6.31 0.74 18.31
C LYS A 25 7.81 0.47 18.16
N GLY A 26 8.22 -0.46 17.30
CA GLY A 26 9.63 -0.79 17.07
C GLY A 26 10.39 0.22 16.21
N ARG A 27 9.68 0.97 15.34
CA ARG A 27 10.25 1.99 14.45
C ARG A 27 9.25 3.15 14.25
N PRO A 28 8.91 3.91 15.30
CA PRO A 28 7.88 4.96 15.21
C PRO A 28 8.25 6.06 14.21
N GLU A 29 9.56 6.28 14.03
CA GLU A 29 10.15 7.24 13.09
C GLU A 29 9.66 7.05 11.65
N LEU A 30 9.48 5.80 11.21
CA LEU A 30 9.04 5.45 9.86
C LEU A 30 7.57 5.82 9.61
N PHE A 31 6.75 5.88 10.66
CA PHE A 31 5.33 6.19 10.60
C PHE A 31 5.02 7.66 10.95
N THR A 32 6.04 8.50 10.98
CA THR A 32 5.87 9.95 11.17
C THR A 32 5.17 10.57 9.97
N LYS A 33 4.45 11.68 10.20
CA LYS A 33 3.80 12.46 9.12
C LYS A 33 4.78 12.81 7.99
N ASP A 34 6.01 13.16 8.32
CA ASP A 34 7.03 13.55 7.32
C ASP A 34 7.48 12.38 6.45
N SER A 35 7.73 11.20 7.02
CA SER A 35 8.13 10.01 6.26
C SER A 35 7.00 9.47 5.40
N LEU A 36 5.76 9.49 5.91
CA LEU A 36 4.57 9.12 5.15
C LEU A 36 4.28 10.10 4.00
N SER A 37 4.39 11.41 4.25
CA SER A 37 4.21 12.43 3.21
C SER A 37 5.27 12.32 2.12
N LYS A 38 6.54 12.11 2.49
CA LYS A 38 7.63 11.90 1.54
C LYS A 38 7.43 10.64 0.69
N SER A 39 7.05 9.52 1.31
CA SER A 39 6.75 8.27 0.57
C SER A 39 5.56 8.44 -0.37
N PHE A 40 4.49 9.10 0.08
CA PHE A 40 3.30 9.35 -0.72
C PHE A 40 3.60 10.25 -1.93
N LEU A 41 4.40 11.29 -1.75
CA LEU A 41 4.84 12.17 -2.85
C LEU A 41 5.70 11.40 -3.86
N THR A 42 6.71 10.65 -3.40
CA THR A 42 7.58 9.89 -4.31
C THR A 42 6.80 8.82 -5.09
N MET A 43 5.96 8.04 -4.39
CA MET A 43 5.12 7.02 -5.05
C MET A 43 4.05 7.64 -5.95
N GLY A 44 3.46 8.77 -5.55
CA GLY A 44 2.47 9.49 -6.35
C GLY A 44 3.05 10.05 -7.63
N VAL A 45 4.23 10.70 -7.55
CA VAL A 45 4.93 11.21 -8.74
C VAL A 45 5.31 10.06 -9.68
N LEU A 46 5.84 8.96 -9.15
CA LEU A 46 6.16 7.78 -9.95
C LEU A 46 4.91 7.18 -10.62
N GLY A 47 3.79 7.11 -9.91
CA GLY A 47 2.52 6.62 -10.45
C GLY A 47 1.98 7.51 -11.57
N VAL A 48 2.01 8.83 -11.39
CA VAL A 48 1.60 9.79 -12.43
C VAL A 48 2.50 9.69 -13.66
N ALA A 49 3.81 9.60 -13.47
CA ALA A 49 4.76 9.42 -14.57
C ALA A 49 4.49 8.13 -15.36
N LEU A 50 4.19 7.04 -14.66
CA LEU A 50 3.84 5.77 -15.29
C LEU A 50 2.52 5.87 -16.08
N MET A 51 1.51 6.53 -15.52
CA MET A 51 0.24 6.77 -16.23
C MET A 51 0.45 7.60 -17.50
N ALA A 52 1.25 8.66 -17.44
CA ALA A 52 1.60 9.46 -18.61
C ALA A 52 2.33 8.64 -19.68
N PHE A 53 3.25 7.77 -19.26
CA PHE A 53 3.97 6.87 -20.15
C PHE A 53 3.03 5.88 -20.85
N ILE A 54 2.11 5.25 -20.11
CA ILE A 54 1.12 4.33 -20.68
C ILE A 54 0.19 5.08 -21.66
N ALA A 55 -0.28 6.28 -21.29
CA ALA A 55 -1.11 7.11 -22.17
C ALA A 55 -0.38 7.43 -23.49
N MET A 56 0.92 7.74 -23.44
CA MET A 56 1.75 7.95 -24.62
C MET A 56 1.82 6.69 -25.49
N LEU A 57 2.05 5.52 -24.91
CA LEU A 57 2.09 4.25 -25.65
C LEU A 57 0.77 3.95 -26.36
N VAL A 58 -0.36 4.21 -25.70
CA VAL A 58 -1.70 4.03 -26.30
C VAL A 58 -1.89 4.96 -27.49
N LEU A 59 -1.45 6.22 -27.41
CA LEU A 59 -1.55 7.15 -28.55
C LEU A 59 -0.70 6.70 -29.73
N PHE A 60 0.54 6.26 -29.50
CA PHE A 60 1.41 5.73 -30.55
C PHE A 60 0.83 4.48 -31.21
N LEU A 61 0.30 3.54 -30.42
CA LEU A 61 -0.36 2.35 -30.93
C LEU A 61 -1.58 2.71 -31.78
N ASN A 62 -2.34 3.74 -31.41
CA ASN A 62 -3.51 4.18 -32.15
C ASN A 62 -3.19 4.97 -33.44
N GLN A 63 -1.94 5.43 -33.62
CA GLN A 63 -1.50 6.16 -34.82
C GLN A 63 -0.81 5.25 -35.85
N THR A 64 -0.57 3.97 -35.52
CA THR A 64 0.02 2.97 -36.42
C THR A 64 -1.08 2.06 -36.97
#